data_AF-A0A386B080-F1
#
_entry.id   AF-A0A386B080-F1
#
_cell.length_a   1.000
_cell.length_b   1.000
_cell.length_c   1.000
_cell.angle_alpha   90.00
_cell.angle_beta   90.00
_cell.angle_gamma   90.00
#
_symmetry.space_group_name_H-M   'P 1'
#
loop_
_entity.id
_entity.type
_entity.pdbx_description
1 polymer ?
#
loop_
_entity_poly.entity_id
_entity_poly.type
_entity_poly.pdbx_seq_one_letter_code
_entity_poly.pdbx_strand_id
1 'polypeptide(L)'
;MKYLYELNSQIYLKQEDLQQANLDLQAQLTELIEYKRQVQQEKQIKEARRLQRRRRRARPVPENITFERYLQLMLFIPHKSFASCRARLAFTIMAITGIRYKEMQLLPVGKVISLFENGKCYINPVKRGRGNHLALLSPQGVQFLQERQDDFNLVLAPKIVQRSNDHQSIFLNLFSFLPKENHLNLLTMTIFCKI
;
A
#
# COMPACT_ATOMS: atom_id res chain seq x y z
N MET A 1 -15.70 -64.06 -51.24
CA MET A 1 -15.35 -62.69 -51.68
C MET A 1 -15.93 -61.60 -50.77
N LYS A 2 -17.23 -61.61 -50.44
CA LYS A 2 -17.87 -60.56 -49.60
C LYS A 2 -17.23 -60.36 -48.21
N TYR A 3 -16.89 -61.46 -47.53
CA TYR A 3 -16.24 -61.46 -46.21
C TYR A 3 -14.87 -60.76 -46.18
N LEU A 4 -14.02 -60.98 -47.20
CA LEU A 4 -12.70 -60.36 -47.29
C LEU A 4 -12.80 -58.84 -47.52
N TYR A 5 -13.82 -58.40 -48.27
CA TYR A 5 -14.09 -56.99 -48.48
C TYR A 5 -14.52 -56.29 -47.19
N GLU A 6 -15.40 -56.93 -46.43
CA GLU A 6 -15.87 -56.43 -45.13
C GLU A 6 -14.72 -56.35 -44.12
N LEU A 7 -13.87 -57.38 -44.04
CA LEU A 7 -12.68 -57.37 -43.19
C LEU A 7 -11.71 -56.23 -43.58
N ASN A 8 -11.45 -56.04 -44.88
CA ASN A 8 -10.60 -54.96 -45.34
C ASN A 8 -11.18 -53.59 -45.00
N SER A 9 -12.49 -53.38 -45.16
CA SER A 9 -13.13 -52.11 -44.75
C SER A 9 -12.98 -51.82 -43.26
N GLN A 10 -13.09 -52.84 -42.40
CA GLN A 10 -12.90 -52.69 -40.95
C GLN A 10 -11.45 -52.37 -40.59
N ILE A 11 -10.48 -52.92 -41.33
CA ILE A 11 -9.06 -52.61 -41.15
C ILE A 11 -8.78 -51.14 -41.50
N TYR A 12 -9.34 -50.64 -42.61
CA TYR A 12 -9.20 -49.23 -42.99
C TYR A 12 -9.78 -48.28 -41.94
N LEU A 13 -11.00 -48.53 -41.45
CA LEU A 13 -11.61 -47.72 -40.40
C LEU A 13 -10.77 -47.69 -39.12
N LYS A 14 -10.25 -48.85 -38.69
CA LYS A 14 -9.35 -48.92 -37.52
C LYS A 14 -8.03 -48.18 -37.75
N GLN A 15 -7.50 -48.19 -38.97
CA GLN A 15 -6.28 -47.45 -39.30
C GLN A 15 -6.51 -45.94 -39.21
N GLU A 16 -7.65 -45.45 -39.69
CA GLU A 16 -8.04 -44.04 -39.57
C GLU A 16 -8.22 -43.64 -38.10
N ASP A 17 -8.94 -44.45 -37.30
CA ASP A 17 -9.11 -44.21 -35.86
C ASP A 17 -7.77 -44.14 -35.12
N LEU A 18 -6.84 -45.04 -35.43
CA LEU A 18 -5.51 -45.06 -34.84
C LEU A 18 -4.67 -43.86 -35.27
N GLN A 19 -4.79 -43.40 -36.52
CA GLN A 19 -4.12 -42.20 -37.00
C GLN A 19 -4.66 -40.97 -36.27
N GLN A 20 -5.98 -40.86 -36.11
CA GLN A 20 -6.60 -39.76 -35.39
C GLN A 20 -6.19 -39.75 -33.91
N ALA A 21 -6.23 -40.89 -33.24
CA ALA A 21 -5.80 -41.01 -31.85
C ALA A 21 -4.32 -40.63 -31.66
N ASN A 22 -3.45 -40.98 -32.62
CA ASN A 22 -2.05 -40.57 -32.59
C ASN A 22 -1.87 -39.06 -32.74
N LEU A 23 -2.64 -38.40 -33.61
CA LEU A 23 -2.61 -36.94 -33.76
C LEU A 23 -3.09 -36.25 -32.47
N ASP A 24 -4.16 -36.75 -31.87
CA ASP A 24 -4.71 -36.22 -30.62
C ASP A 24 -3.72 -36.37 -29.46
N LEU A 25 -3.04 -37.52 -29.36
CA LEU A 25 -2.00 -37.75 -28.36
C LEU A 25 -0.78 -36.84 -28.57
N GLN A 26 -0.37 -36.61 -29.82
CA GLN A 26 0.69 -35.67 -30.13
C GLN A 26 0.33 -34.24 -29.71
N ALA A 27 -0.91 -33.81 -29.97
CA ALA A 27 -1.40 -32.50 -29.53
C ALA A 27 -1.38 -32.38 -27.99
N GLN A 28 -1.91 -33.37 -27.27
CA GLN A 28 -1.89 -33.39 -25.80
C GLN A 28 -0.46 -33.36 -25.24
N LEU A 29 0.47 -34.11 -25.85
CA LEU A 29 1.88 -34.10 -25.45
C LEU A 29 2.51 -32.72 -25.64
N THR A 30 2.23 -32.05 -26.77
CA THR A 30 2.76 -30.69 -27.01
C THR A 30 2.25 -29.70 -25.98
N GLU A 31 0.95 -29.73 -25.65
CA GLU A 31 0.35 -28.89 -24.62
C GLU A 31 0.98 -29.12 -23.24
N LEU A 32 1.16 -30.39 -22.84
CA LEU A 32 1.80 -30.74 -21.57
C LEU A 32 3.26 -30.29 -21.49
N ILE A 33 4.01 -30.35 -22.60
CA ILE A 33 5.39 -29.86 -22.67
C ILE A 33 5.42 -28.35 -22.46
N GLU A 34 4.53 -27.60 -23.10
CA GLU A 34 4.42 -26.15 -22.95
C GLU A 34 4.04 -25.77 -21.52
N TYR A 35 3.02 -26.43 -20.95
CA TYR A 35 2.63 -26.24 -19.57
C TYR A 35 3.80 -26.50 -18.60
N LYS A 36 4.54 -27.60 -18.80
CA LYS A 36 5.71 -27.93 -17.97
C LYS A 36 6.79 -26.85 -18.07
N ARG A 37 7.05 -26.33 -19.27
CA ARG A 37 8.00 -25.22 -19.48
C ARG A 37 7.57 -23.96 -18.73
N GLN A 38 6.29 -23.57 -18.82
CA GLN A 38 5.75 -22.41 -18.10
C GLN A 38 5.90 -22.57 -16.59
N VAL A 39 5.52 -23.72 -16.04
CA VAL A 39 5.65 -24.01 -14.60
C VAL A 39 7.11 -23.95 -14.14
N GLN A 40 8.05 -24.47 -14.95
CA GLN A 40 9.48 -24.41 -14.63
C GLN A 40 10.01 -22.97 -14.64
N GLN A 41 9.64 -22.17 -15.64
CA GLN A 41 10.01 -20.76 -15.70
C GLN A 41 9.48 -19.97 -14.49
N GLU A 42 8.22 -20.18 -14.10
CA GLU A 42 7.66 -19.56 -12.91
C GLU A 42 8.43 -19.93 -11.63
N LYS A 43 8.78 -21.21 -11.48
CA LYS A 43 9.54 -21.69 -10.32
C LYS A 43 10.92 -21.02 -10.27
N GLN A 44 11.62 -20.95 -11.40
CA GLN A 44 12.91 -20.26 -11.50
C GLN A 44 12.80 -18.78 -11.14
N ILE A 45 11.77 -18.07 -11.62
CA ILE A 45 11.53 -16.66 -11.26
C ILE A 45 11.24 -16.52 -9.76
N LYS A 46 10.41 -17.40 -9.19
CA LYS A 46 10.10 -17.40 -7.75
C LYS A 46 11.35 -17.66 -6.90
N GLU A 47 12.21 -18.59 -7.32
CA GLU A 47 13.48 -18.91 -6.67
C GLU A 47 14.48 -17.76 -6.78
N ALA A 48 14.63 -17.16 -7.97
CA ALA A 48 15.48 -15.99 -8.18
C ALA A 48 15.03 -14.81 -7.28
N ARG A 49 13.72 -14.56 -7.18
CA ARG A 49 13.16 -13.55 -6.26
C ARG A 49 13.46 -13.88 -4.79
N ARG A 50 13.37 -15.15 -4.39
CA ARG A 50 13.70 -15.60 -3.02
C ARG A 50 15.18 -15.43 -2.72
N LEU A 51 16.06 -15.80 -3.66
CA LEU A 51 17.50 -15.66 -3.52
C LEU A 51 17.91 -14.19 -3.46
N GLN A 52 17.33 -13.35 -4.33
CA GLN A 52 17.54 -11.91 -4.30
C GLN A 52 17.11 -11.33 -2.94
N ARG A 53 15.95 -11.74 -2.39
CA ARG A 53 15.51 -11.29 -1.06
C ARG A 53 16.45 -11.74 0.06
N ARG A 54 16.97 -12.97 0.01
CA ARG A 54 17.95 -13.48 0.99
C ARG A 54 19.29 -12.77 0.90
N ARG A 55 19.73 -12.42 -0.31
CA ARG A 55 21.00 -11.70 -0.56
C ARG A 55 20.91 -10.20 -0.28
N ARG A 56 19.70 -9.65 -0.04
CA ARG A 56 19.57 -8.23 0.34
C ARG A 56 20.31 -8.01 1.66
N ARG A 57 21.22 -7.04 1.66
CA ARG A 57 21.86 -6.58 2.89
C ARG A 57 20.78 -6.15 3.88
N ALA A 58 20.96 -6.51 5.14
CA ALA A 58 20.09 -6.05 6.21
C ALA A 58 20.07 -4.52 6.22
N ARG A 59 18.90 -3.94 6.48
CA ARG A 59 18.81 -2.50 6.73
C ARG A 59 19.59 -2.20 8.02
N PRO A 60 20.40 -1.14 8.07
CA PRO A 60 20.99 -0.71 9.33
C PRO A 60 19.88 -0.44 10.35
N VAL A 61 20.18 -0.68 11.62
CA VAL A 61 19.26 -0.37 12.72
C VAL A 61 19.04 1.15 12.71
N PRO A 62 17.79 1.63 12.64
CA PRO A 62 17.53 3.07 12.66
C PRO A 62 17.90 3.64 14.03
N GLU A 63 18.49 4.82 14.03
CA GLU A 63 18.75 5.58 15.25
C GLU A 63 17.45 6.08 15.88
N ASN A 64 17.43 6.16 17.20
CA ASN A 64 16.30 6.74 17.94
C ASN A 64 16.30 8.26 17.80
N ILE A 65 15.12 8.85 17.66
CA ILE A 65 14.96 10.31 17.63
C ILE A 65 15.02 10.83 19.06
N THR A 66 16.04 11.62 19.38
CA THR A 66 16.12 12.33 20.66
C THR A 66 15.17 13.53 20.68
N PHE A 67 14.79 13.97 21.89
CA PHE A 67 13.91 15.13 22.06
C PHE A 67 14.52 16.41 21.46
N GLU A 68 15.82 16.61 21.62
CA GLU A 68 16.56 17.74 21.01
C GLU A 68 16.43 17.73 19.49
N ARG A 69 16.53 16.54 18.86
CA ARG A 69 16.39 16.40 17.42
C ARG A 69 14.97 16.71 16.97
N TYR A 70 13.96 16.31 17.75
CA TYR A 70 12.58 16.69 17.51
C TYR A 70 12.38 18.20 17.57
N LEU A 71 12.93 18.89 18.57
CA LEU A 71 12.86 20.34 18.67
C LEU A 71 13.51 21.04 17.49
N GLN A 72 14.70 20.58 17.07
CA GLN A 72 15.36 21.10 15.86
C GLN A 72 14.49 20.95 14.61
N LEU A 73 13.81 19.80 14.45
CA LEU A 73 12.88 19.58 13.34
C LEU A 73 11.69 20.55 13.38
N MET A 74 11.15 20.82 14.57
CA MET A 74 10.03 21.75 14.72
C MET A 74 10.43 23.20 14.43
N LEU A 75 11.66 23.60 14.78
CA LEU A 75 12.21 24.93 14.48
C LEU A 75 12.55 25.11 13.00
N PHE A 76 12.96 24.05 12.31
CA PHE A 76 13.26 24.09 10.88
C PHE A 76 12.02 24.33 10.02
N ILE A 77 10.84 23.89 10.49
CA ILE A 77 9.59 24.03 9.73
C ILE A 77 9.09 25.48 9.85
N PRO A 78 8.96 26.23 8.73
CA PRO A 78 8.66 27.65 8.78
C PRO A 78 7.30 27.94 9.41
N HIS A 79 7.24 29.00 10.21
CA HIS A 79 6.00 29.43 10.84
C HIS A 79 5.06 30.08 9.80
N LYS A 80 3.74 29.81 9.92
CA LYS A 80 2.62 30.52 9.28
C LYS A 80 2.12 30.04 7.91
N SER A 81 2.65 28.95 7.32
CA SER A 81 2.01 28.32 6.16
C SER A 81 1.10 27.16 6.58
N PHE A 82 -0.06 27.00 5.92
CA PHE A 82 -0.97 25.88 6.13
C PHE A 82 -0.26 24.52 6.01
N ALA A 83 0.62 24.37 5.00
CA ALA A 83 1.38 23.15 4.80
C ALA A 83 2.34 22.86 5.97
N SER A 84 2.98 23.91 6.50
CA SER A 84 3.89 23.82 7.64
C SER A 84 3.18 23.49 8.95
N CYS A 85 2.07 24.17 9.25
CA CYS A 85 1.24 23.88 10.41
C CYS A 85 0.72 22.43 10.36
N ARG A 86 0.28 21.97 9.19
CA ARG A 86 -0.13 20.58 8.98
C ARG A 86 1.01 19.59 9.20
N ALA A 87 2.21 19.90 8.72
CA ALA A 87 3.38 19.04 8.88
C ALA A 87 3.80 18.94 10.36
N ARG A 88 3.90 20.06 11.08
CA ARG A 88 4.20 20.08 12.52
C ARG A 88 3.19 19.26 13.30
N LEU A 89 1.90 19.52 13.09
CA LEU A 89 0.82 18.78 13.73
C LEU A 89 0.91 17.27 13.46
N ALA A 90 1.19 16.88 12.22
CA ALA A 90 1.34 15.48 11.85
C ALA A 90 2.54 14.82 12.55
N PHE A 91 3.68 15.48 12.59
CA PHE A 91 4.88 14.99 13.26
C PHE A 91 4.69 14.87 14.76
N THR A 92 4.08 15.87 15.40
CA THR A 92 3.76 15.85 16.84
C THR A 92 2.85 14.66 17.18
N ILE A 93 1.76 14.48 16.43
CA ILE A 93 0.86 13.34 16.65
C ILE A 93 1.60 12.01 16.47
N MET A 94 2.36 11.83 15.38
CA MET A 94 3.12 10.59 15.14
C MET A 94 4.16 10.32 16.24
N ALA A 95 4.85 11.35 16.73
CA ALA A 95 5.85 11.22 17.77
C ALA A 95 5.25 10.76 19.11
N ILE A 96 4.08 11.29 19.47
CA ILE A 96 3.45 11.00 20.77
C ILE A 96 2.69 9.67 20.74
N THR A 97 1.99 9.39 19.65
CA THR A 97 1.11 8.21 19.53
C THR A 97 1.79 6.99 18.92
N GLY A 98 2.90 7.18 18.19
CA GLY A 98 3.56 6.11 17.44
C GLY A 98 2.81 5.67 16.18
N ILE A 99 1.84 6.45 15.69
CA ILE A 99 1.08 6.16 14.48
C ILE A 99 2.00 6.13 13.26
N ARG A 100 1.79 5.17 12.36
CA ARG A 100 2.56 5.11 11.11
C ARG A 100 2.12 6.21 10.15
N TYR A 101 3.07 6.73 9.36
CA TYR A 101 2.78 7.73 8.32
C TYR A 101 1.55 7.41 7.45
N LYS A 102 1.40 6.16 7.00
CA LYS A 102 0.24 5.75 6.18
C LYS A 102 -1.09 5.80 6.94
N GLU A 103 -1.08 5.46 8.22
CA GLU A 103 -2.28 5.51 9.08
C GLU A 103 -2.64 6.97 9.38
N MET A 104 -1.63 7.81 9.62
CA MET A 104 -1.79 9.25 9.80
C MET A 104 -2.39 9.91 8.56
N GLN A 105 -1.93 9.51 7.37
CA GLN A 105 -2.44 10.03 6.10
C GLN A 105 -3.91 9.71 5.85
N LEU A 106 -4.46 8.69 6.50
CA LEU A 106 -5.87 8.29 6.36
C LEU A 106 -6.68 8.61 7.62
N LEU A 107 -6.13 9.40 8.54
CA LEU A 107 -6.77 9.73 9.79
C LEU A 107 -7.88 10.78 9.55
N PRO A 108 -9.16 10.45 9.80
CA PRO A 108 -10.26 11.39 9.66
C PRO A 108 -10.18 12.52 10.70
N VAL A 109 -10.69 13.69 10.32
CA VAL A 109 -10.68 14.91 11.15
C VAL A 109 -11.30 14.68 12.52
N GLY A 110 -12.44 13.97 12.59
CA GLY A 110 -13.11 13.71 13.87
C GLY A 110 -12.26 12.93 14.86
N LYS A 111 -11.34 12.07 14.39
CA LYS A 111 -10.40 11.36 15.25
C LYS A 111 -9.26 12.25 15.74
N VAL A 112 -8.86 13.24 14.94
CA VAL A 112 -7.91 14.27 15.38
C VAL A 112 -8.55 15.15 16.44
N ILE A 113 -9.81 15.58 16.26
CA ILE A 113 -10.56 16.33 17.27
C ILE A 113 -10.67 15.53 18.57
N SER A 114 -11.08 14.26 18.50
CA SER A 114 -11.12 13.38 19.68
C SER A 114 -9.75 13.23 20.36
N LEU A 115 -8.66 13.30 19.61
CA LEU A 115 -7.31 13.23 20.18
C LEU A 115 -6.97 14.51 20.96
N PHE A 116 -7.41 15.67 20.48
CA PHE A 116 -7.25 16.96 21.17
C PHE A 116 -8.13 17.09 22.41
N GLU A 117 -9.39 16.67 22.33
CA GLU A 117 -10.35 16.82 23.43
C GLU A 117 -10.22 15.73 24.49
N ASN A 118 -10.13 14.47 24.06
CA ASN A 118 -10.22 13.32 24.97
C ASN A 118 -8.86 12.65 25.24
N GLY A 119 -7.79 13.12 24.58
CA GLY A 119 -6.46 12.50 24.68
C GLY A 119 -6.39 11.07 24.15
N LYS A 120 -7.41 10.63 23.37
CA LYS A 120 -7.50 9.26 22.86
C LYS A 120 -8.23 9.19 21.53
N CYS A 121 -7.81 8.28 20.65
CA CYS A 121 -8.50 8.01 19.39
C CYS A 121 -8.35 6.56 18.93
N TYR A 122 -9.37 6.01 18.27
CA TYR A 122 -9.29 4.68 17.65
C TYR A 122 -8.73 4.77 16.24
N ILE A 123 -7.79 3.93 15.86
CA ILE A 123 -7.06 4.02 14.58
C ILE A 123 -7.26 2.74 13.80
N ASN A 124 -7.59 2.92 12.52
CA ASN A 124 -7.83 1.81 11.61
C ASN A 124 -6.48 1.45 10.96
N PRO A 125 -6.02 0.19 11.05
CA PRO A 125 -4.77 -0.20 10.43
C PRO A 125 -4.89 -0.21 8.91
N VAL A 126 -3.84 0.26 8.22
CA VAL A 126 -3.79 0.27 6.75
C VAL A 126 -3.47 -1.11 6.17
N LYS A 127 -2.76 -1.95 6.92
CA LYS A 127 -2.48 -3.33 6.52
C LYS A 127 -3.51 -4.28 7.12
N ARG A 128 -3.76 -5.40 6.41
CA ARG A 128 -4.60 -6.51 6.90
C ARG A 128 -4.15 -6.91 8.32
N GLY A 129 -5.08 -6.90 9.27
CA GLY A 129 -4.81 -7.14 10.68
C GLY A 129 -6.05 -7.02 11.56
N ARG A 130 -5.86 -7.13 12.88
CA ARG A 130 -6.91 -6.97 13.90
C ARG A 130 -7.61 -5.62 13.73
N GLY A 131 -8.87 -5.52 14.20
CA GLY A 131 -9.67 -4.30 14.13
C GLY A 131 -9.02 -3.08 14.79
N ASN A 132 -9.72 -1.95 14.76
CA ASN A 132 -9.21 -0.64 15.22
C ASN A 132 -8.47 -0.74 16.56
N HIS A 133 -7.30 -0.13 16.66
CA HIS A 133 -6.53 -0.06 17.91
C HIS A 133 -6.69 1.32 18.56
N LEU A 134 -6.62 1.37 19.88
CA LEU A 134 -6.73 2.62 20.61
C LEU A 134 -5.34 3.26 20.74
N ALA A 135 -5.21 4.51 20.29
CA ALA A 135 -4.07 5.36 20.60
C ALA A 135 -4.43 6.24 21.82
N LEU A 136 -3.61 6.15 22.85
CA LEU A 136 -3.73 6.89 24.11
C LEU A 136 -2.55 7.86 24.22
N LEU A 137 -2.83 9.11 24.57
CA LEU A 137 -1.79 10.07 24.89
C LEU A 137 -1.38 9.94 26.35
N SER A 138 -0.08 10.09 26.61
CA SER A 138 0.43 10.35 27.96
C SER A 138 0.10 11.79 28.39
N PRO A 139 0.15 12.13 29.69
CA PRO A 139 -0.06 13.50 30.16
C PRO A 139 0.88 14.52 29.49
N GLN A 140 2.15 14.15 29.32
CA GLN A 140 3.14 14.95 28.56
C GLN A 140 2.74 15.08 27.09
N GLY A 141 2.23 14.00 26.50
CA GLY A 141 1.70 14.00 25.15
C GLY A 141 0.54 14.98 24.96
N VAL A 142 -0.36 15.07 25.94
CA VAL A 142 -1.44 16.06 25.92
C VAL A 142 -0.88 17.48 25.96
N GLN A 143 0.13 17.76 26.79
CA GLN A 143 0.78 19.06 26.84
C GLN A 143 1.41 19.45 25.49
N PHE A 144 2.19 18.56 24.88
CA PHE A 144 2.80 18.81 23.56
C PHE A 144 1.76 19.06 22.46
N LEU A 145 0.61 18.40 22.56
CA LEU A 145 -0.48 18.59 21.61
C LEU A 145 -1.16 19.95 21.82
N GLN A 146 -1.36 20.37 23.08
CA GLN A 146 -1.92 21.67 23.46
C GLN A 146 -1.01 22.84 23.08
N GLU A 147 0.32 22.69 23.17
CA GLU A 147 1.28 23.68 22.65
C GLU A 147 1.11 23.96 21.15
N ARG A 148 0.48 23.03 20.42
CA ARG A 148 0.19 23.14 18.98
C ARG A 148 -1.27 23.47 18.69
N GLN A 149 -2.00 24.01 19.67
CA GLN A 149 -3.39 24.44 19.49
C GLN A 149 -3.53 25.47 18.35
N ASP A 150 -2.57 26.38 18.21
CA ASP A 150 -2.58 27.38 17.13
C ASP A 150 -2.47 26.74 15.74
N ASP A 151 -1.60 25.73 15.60
CA ASP A 151 -1.43 24.96 14.36
C ASP A 151 -2.72 24.17 14.05
N PHE A 152 -3.36 23.61 15.07
CA PHE A 152 -4.63 22.90 14.96
C PHE A 152 -5.77 23.84 14.51
N ASN A 153 -5.89 24.99 15.15
CA ASN A 153 -6.90 26.00 14.81
C ASN A 153 -6.72 26.48 13.36
N LEU A 154 -5.48 26.73 12.91
CA LEU A 154 -5.20 27.16 11.54
C LEU A 154 -5.54 26.07 10.51
N VAL A 155 -5.29 24.81 10.83
CA VAL A 155 -5.60 23.68 9.93
C VAL A 155 -7.11 23.39 9.87
N LEU A 156 -7.84 23.60 10.97
CA LEU A 156 -9.28 23.30 11.06
C LEU A 156 -10.21 24.46 10.73
N ALA A 157 -9.83 25.71 11.02
CA ALA A 157 -10.62 26.91 10.73
C ALA A 157 -11.21 26.92 9.30
N PRO A 158 -10.45 26.64 8.22
CA PRO A 158 -11.02 26.64 6.87
C PRO A 158 -12.04 25.51 6.63
N LYS A 159 -12.01 24.42 7.41
CA LYS A 159 -12.89 23.25 7.23
C LYS A 159 -14.14 23.24 8.11
N ILE A 160 -14.15 23.98 9.21
CA ILE A 160 -15.36 24.19 10.03
C ILE A 160 -16.30 25.17 9.31
N VAL A 161 -15.75 26.23 8.69
CA VAL A 161 -16.52 27.21 7.89
C VAL A 161 -17.16 26.56 6.65
N GLN A 162 -16.49 25.60 6.02
CA GLN A 162 -17.06 24.87 4.87
C GLN A 162 -18.23 23.94 5.25
N ARG A 163 -18.34 23.51 6.52
CA ARG A 163 -19.42 22.62 6.98
C ARG A 163 -20.75 23.33 7.26
N SER A 164 -20.76 24.65 7.49
CA SER A 164 -22.02 25.39 7.67
C SER A 164 -22.73 25.69 6.35
N ASN A 165 -22.02 25.61 5.22
CA ASN A 165 -22.54 26.03 3.92
C ASN A 165 -22.99 24.86 3.02
N ASP A 166 -22.46 23.65 3.20
CA ASP A 166 -22.72 22.54 2.27
C ASP A 166 -23.24 21.29 2.98
N HIS A 167 -24.56 21.10 2.98
CA HIS A 167 -25.21 19.84 3.39
C HIS A 167 -25.09 18.72 2.36
N GLN A 168 -24.38 18.91 1.25
CA GLN A 168 -24.25 17.88 0.23
C GLN A 168 -22.85 17.86 -0.35
N SER A 169 -22.23 16.69 -0.21
CA SER A 169 -21.05 16.18 -0.94
C SER A 169 -19.64 16.44 -0.35
N ILE A 170 -18.88 15.33 -0.39
CA ILE A 170 -17.42 15.22 -0.45
C ILE A 170 -16.70 14.89 0.88
N PHE A 171 -16.61 13.58 1.13
CA PHE A 171 -15.49 12.95 1.82
C PHE A 171 -14.18 13.26 1.09
N LEU A 172 -13.39 14.23 1.54
CA LEU A 172 -11.98 14.34 1.15
C LEU A 172 -11.08 14.71 2.35
N ASN A 173 -10.35 13.66 2.73
CA ASN A 173 -9.19 13.53 3.61
C ASN A 173 -8.50 14.82 4.07
N LEU A 174 -8.18 14.87 5.37
CA LEU A 174 -7.32 15.88 6.01
C LEU A 174 -5.86 15.83 5.49
N PHE A 175 -5.49 14.77 4.75
CA PHE A 175 -4.10 14.41 4.48
C PHE A 175 -3.79 13.98 3.03
N SER A 176 -4.70 14.16 2.07
CA SER A 176 -4.33 13.99 0.66
C SER A 176 -3.55 15.23 0.18
N PHE A 177 -2.28 15.04 -0.21
CA PHE A 177 -1.50 16.05 -0.92
C PHE A 177 -0.81 15.39 -2.10
N LEU A 178 -1.22 15.74 -3.31
CA LEU A 178 -0.35 15.97 -4.46
C LEU A 178 -1.05 17.02 -5.33
N PRO A 179 -0.36 18.07 -5.83
CA PRO A 179 -0.88 18.89 -6.90
C PRO A 179 -1.05 18.00 -8.14
N LYS A 180 -2.24 18.00 -8.74
CA LYS A 180 -2.45 17.49 -10.10
C LYS A 180 -2.16 18.64 -11.06
N GLU A 181 -0.93 18.75 -11.53
CA GLU A 181 -0.67 19.38 -12.82
C GLU A 181 0.30 18.52 -13.65
N ASN A 182 -0.32 17.85 -14.63
CA ASN A 182 0.10 17.66 -16.02
C ASN A 182 1.50 17.10 -16.34
N HIS A 183 1.42 15.86 -16.83
CA HIS A 183 2.17 15.29 -17.96
C HIS A 183 3.60 15.78 -18.16
N LEU A 184 4.56 14.97 -17.71
CA LEU A 184 5.72 14.58 -18.51
C LEU A 184 6.28 13.27 -17.96
N ASN A 185 6.09 12.23 -18.77
CA ASN A 185 6.92 11.04 -18.93
C ASN A 185 7.03 10.02 -17.78
N LEU A 186 6.76 8.78 -18.17
CA LEU A 186 7.29 7.58 -17.55
C LEU A 186 8.74 7.81 -17.12
N LEU A 187 8.99 7.78 -15.81
CA LEU A 187 10.21 7.25 -15.22
C LEU A 187 9.93 6.99 -13.75
N THR A 188 9.93 5.70 -13.41
CA THR A 188 9.98 5.18 -12.05
C THR A 188 11.02 5.94 -11.24
N MET A 189 10.61 6.63 -10.17
CA MET A 189 11.54 7.21 -9.20
C MET A 189 11.14 6.79 -7.78
N THR A 190 11.59 5.59 -7.44
CA THR A 190 12.09 5.25 -6.11
C THR A 190 13.13 6.29 -5.70
N ILE A 191 12.78 7.22 -4.81
CA ILE A 191 13.78 8.01 -4.06
C ILE A 191 13.29 8.14 -2.61
N PHE A 192 13.78 7.22 -1.76
CA PHE A 192 14.18 7.49 -0.37
C PHE A 192 15.02 6.29 0.10
N CYS A 193 16.23 6.21 -0.44
CA CYS A 193 17.37 5.53 0.18
C CYS A 193 18.65 5.92 -0.58
N LYS A 194 19.27 7.02 -0.14
CA LYS A 194 20.71 7.29 -0.25
C LYS A 194 21.03 8.41 0.74
N ILE A 195 21.39 8.02 1.95
CA ILE A 195 22.64 8.47 2.57
C ILE A 195 23.59 7.29 2.35
#